data_AF-A0A1S6QVS2-F1
#
_entry.id   AF-A0A1S6QVS2-F1
#
_cell.length_a   1.000
_cell.length_b   1.000
_cell.length_c   1.000
_cell.angle_alpha   90.00
_cell.angle_beta   90.00
_cell.angle_gamma   90.00
#
_symmetry.space_group_name_H-M   'P 1'
#
loop_
_entity.id
_entity.type
_entity.pdbx_description
1 polymer ?
#
loop_
_entity_poly.entity_id
_entity_poly.type
_entity_poly.pdbx_seq_one_letter_code
_entity_poly.pdbx_strand_id
1 'polypeptide(L)'
;LRYRGIAIEDLIYVKGGFCSIAHLLLKGKLPSPQELEEFSKFLGDEYVLPESVVNVIRSFPRDSHPMTILIASFAALAAHYHGKSVKPLELAAIAVAKIPGIVATIHKHVSHQEFVQAETNLENTLYFVEMLFGNLDTSKRSVIFKALDAIFIMHADHEQNASTATVRMAGSSGADLFACLCAGASSLWGAAHGGANEAVIKMLEEIAVPENVVEFIGKVKDNKNKVRLMGFGHRVYKSYDPRAKILREICREVLHTLGQNDRLLDVAEELESRALKDAYFIERKLYPNVDFYSGIVLRA
;
A
#
# COMPACT_ATOMS: atom_id res chain seq x y z
N LEU A 1 -15.99 -0.03 6.28
CA LEU A 1 -14.76 -0.50 6.96
C LEU A 1 -14.52 0.40 8.16
N ARG A 2 -14.14 -0.17 9.30
CA ARG A 2 -13.88 0.59 10.53
C ARG A 2 -12.65 0.03 11.22
N TYR A 3 -11.75 0.88 11.71
CA TYR A 3 -10.66 0.45 12.60
C TYR A 3 -11.02 0.83 14.02
N ARG A 4 -11.08 -0.18 14.92
CA ARG A 4 -11.44 0.01 16.33
C ARG A 4 -12.74 0.83 16.54
N GLY A 5 -13.69 0.69 15.62
CA GLY A 5 -14.99 1.38 15.65
C GLY A 5 -15.04 2.73 14.90
N ILE A 6 -13.90 3.28 14.48
CA ILE A 6 -13.82 4.56 13.75
C ILE A 6 -13.91 4.30 12.24
N ALA A 7 -14.71 5.09 11.52
CA ALA A 7 -14.87 4.95 10.06
C ALA A 7 -13.58 5.34 9.34
N ILE A 8 -13.22 4.61 8.27
CA ILE A 8 -11.93 4.78 7.61
C ILE A 8 -11.78 6.16 6.94
N GLU A 9 -12.89 6.71 6.47
CA GLU A 9 -13.00 8.06 5.93
C GLU A 9 -12.72 9.16 6.96
N ASP A 10 -12.87 8.88 8.26
CA ASP A 10 -12.52 9.83 9.33
C ASP A 10 -11.05 9.69 9.72
N LEU A 11 -10.48 8.50 9.58
CA LEU A 11 -9.10 8.19 10.00
C LEU A 11 -8.04 8.96 9.21
N ILE A 12 -8.31 9.29 7.95
CA ILE A 12 -7.40 10.08 7.12
C ILE A 12 -7.20 11.52 7.64
N TYR A 13 -8.10 12.01 8.50
CA TYR A 13 -8.03 13.35 9.09
C TYR A 13 -7.46 13.34 10.52
N VAL A 14 -7.10 12.17 11.04
CA VAL A 14 -6.49 12.03 12.36
C VAL A 14 -5.08 12.62 12.35
N LYS A 15 -4.76 13.43 13.37
CA LYS A 15 -3.41 13.99 13.54
C LYS A 15 -2.39 12.88 13.73
N GLY A 16 -1.18 13.06 13.17
CA GLY A 16 -0.13 12.05 13.20
C GLY A 16 -0.34 10.90 12.20
N GLY A 17 -1.25 11.08 11.24
CA GLY A 17 -1.32 10.28 10.03
C GLY A 17 -1.30 8.77 10.25
N PHE A 18 -0.57 8.07 9.40
CA PHE A 18 -0.39 6.62 9.50
C PHE A 18 0.21 6.19 10.84
N CYS A 19 1.08 7.01 11.46
CA CYS A 19 1.68 6.67 12.76
C CYS A 19 0.62 6.51 13.86
N SER A 20 -0.34 7.44 13.93
CA SER A 20 -1.50 7.35 14.82
C SER A 20 -2.37 6.13 14.53
N ILE A 21 -2.52 5.75 13.27
CA ILE A 21 -3.31 4.58 12.86
C ILE A 21 -2.60 3.27 13.21
N ALA A 22 -1.29 3.18 13.02
CA ALA A 22 -0.49 2.05 13.47
C ALA A 22 -0.58 1.89 14.99
N HIS A 23 -0.48 3.00 15.74
CA HIS A 23 -0.70 3.00 17.19
C HIS A 23 -2.11 2.51 17.55
N LEU A 24 -3.16 3.01 16.90
CA LEU A 24 -4.55 2.58 17.10
C LEU A 24 -4.73 1.08 16.88
N LEU A 25 -4.16 0.54 15.81
CA LEU A 25 -4.30 -0.88 15.47
C LEU A 25 -3.55 -1.77 16.47
N LEU A 26 -2.33 -1.40 16.86
CA LEU A 26 -1.48 -2.17 17.79
C LEU A 26 -1.92 -2.05 19.25
N LYS A 27 -2.33 -0.85 19.69
CA LYS A 27 -2.61 -0.54 21.11
C LYS A 27 -4.11 -0.42 21.42
N GLY A 28 -4.96 -0.37 20.40
CA GLY A 28 -6.42 -0.35 20.55
C GLY A 28 -7.05 1.03 20.79
N LYS A 29 -6.24 2.09 20.91
CA LYS A 29 -6.70 3.48 21.11
C LYS A 29 -5.83 4.46 20.31
N LEU A 30 -6.42 5.59 19.93
CA LEU A 30 -5.65 6.71 19.36
C LEU A 30 -4.65 7.23 20.39
N PRO A 31 -3.43 7.61 19.98
CA PRO A 31 -2.44 8.14 20.89
C PRO A 31 -2.81 9.54 21.38
N SER A 32 -2.49 9.84 22.64
CA SER A 32 -2.32 11.22 23.10
C SER A 32 -1.13 11.90 22.40
N PRO A 33 -1.00 13.24 22.45
CA PRO A 33 0.14 13.92 21.81
C PRO A 33 1.51 13.40 22.26
N GLN A 34 1.66 13.08 23.54
CA GLN A 34 2.89 12.50 24.08
C GLN A 34 3.12 11.06 23.58
N GLU A 35 2.08 10.21 23.62
CA GLU A 35 2.19 8.83 23.08
C GLU A 35 2.53 8.82 21.59
N LEU A 36 2.03 9.80 20.82
CA LEU A 36 2.34 9.94 19.40
C LEU A 36 3.81 10.34 19.19
N GLU A 37 4.32 11.30 19.95
CA GLU A 37 5.72 11.71 19.87
C GLU A 37 6.65 10.54 20.23
N GLU A 38 6.38 9.85 21.33
CA GLU A 38 7.15 8.67 21.77
C GLU A 38 7.11 7.55 20.73
N PHE A 39 5.93 7.27 20.15
CA PHE A 39 5.78 6.21 19.17
C PHE A 39 6.42 6.56 17.83
N SER A 40 6.26 7.79 17.34
CA SER A 40 6.96 8.27 16.13
C SER A 40 8.47 8.19 16.28
N LYS A 41 8.99 8.64 17.43
CA LYS A 41 10.43 8.56 17.73
C LYS A 41 10.90 7.11 17.75
N PHE A 42 10.16 6.22 18.42
CA PHE A 42 10.48 4.80 18.44
C PHE A 42 10.56 4.20 17.01
N LEU A 43 9.60 4.53 16.14
CA LEU A 43 9.65 4.06 14.75
C LEU A 43 10.84 4.65 13.97
N GLY A 44 11.19 5.92 14.21
CA GLY A 44 12.36 6.56 13.62
C GLY A 44 13.69 5.96 14.08
N ASP A 45 13.81 5.61 15.36
CA ASP A 45 15.01 4.94 15.89
C ASP A 45 15.13 3.50 15.34
N GLU A 46 13.99 2.86 15.03
CA GLU A 46 13.90 1.49 14.54
C GLU A 46 13.76 1.36 13.02
N TYR A 47 13.91 2.39 12.19
CA TYR A 47 13.76 2.19 10.73
C TYR A 47 15.01 1.54 10.08
N VAL A 48 16.19 1.74 10.66
CA VAL A 48 17.47 1.31 10.07
C VAL A 48 17.55 -0.22 9.97
N LEU A 49 17.91 -0.71 8.78
CA LEU A 49 17.97 -2.14 8.48
C LEU A 49 19.27 -2.77 9.01
N PRO A 50 19.21 -3.99 9.58
CA PRO A 50 20.41 -4.78 9.82
C PRO A 50 21.17 -5.04 8.50
N GLU A 51 22.50 -5.06 8.57
CA GLU A 51 23.35 -5.28 7.39
C GLU A 51 23.03 -6.61 6.67
N SER A 52 22.66 -7.65 7.41
CA SER A 52 22.23 -8.93 6.85
C SER A 52 21.03 -8.80 5.91
N VAL A 53 20.07 -7.92 6.21
CA VAL A 53 18.89 -7.67 5.37
C VAL A 53 19.31 -6.93 4.10
N VAL A 54 20.17 -5.91 4.24
CA VAL A 54 20.72 -5.16 3.10
C VAL A 54 21.50 -6.08 2.16
N ASN A 55 22.29 -6.99 2.69
CA ASN A 55 23.06 -7.97 1.92
C ASN A 55 22.15 -8.98 1.20
N VAL A 56 21.05 -9.41 1.83
CA VAL A 56 20.03 -10.23 1.16
C VAL A 56 19.43 -9.48 -0.01
N ILE A 57 19.01 -8.21 0.17
CA ILE A 57 18.47 -7.40 -0.94
C ILE A 57 19.47 -7.32 -2.10
N ARG A 58 20.74 -7.01 -1.80
CA ARG A 58 21.81 -6.91 -2.80
C ARG A 58 22.11 -8.22 -3.55
N SER A 59 21.83 -9.37 -2.92
CA SER A 59 22.10 -10.69 -3.50
C SER A 59 21.13 -11.08 -4.62
N PHE A 60 19.96 -10.46 -4.69
CA PHE A 60 18.99 -10.73 -5.75
C PHE A 60 19.41 -10.08 -7.07
N PRO A 61 19.15 -10.74 -8.22
CA PRO A 61 19.20 -10.09 -9.53
C PRO A 61 18.38 -8.80 -9.55
N ARG A 62 18.88 -7.77 -10.23
CA ARG A 62 18.27 -6.42 -10.25
C ARG A 62 16.90 -6.41 -10.93
N ASP A 63 16.62 -7.37 -11.80
CA ASP A 63 15.35 -7.60 -12.49
C ASP A 63 14.38 -8.53 -11.71
N SER A 64 14.76 -8.94 -10.49
CA SER A 64 13.88 -9.75 -9.64
C SER A 64 12.63 -8.97 -9.23
N HIS A 65 11.50 -9.66 -9.14
CA HIS A 65 10.26 -9.05 -8.68
C HIS A 65 10.39 -8.55 -7.23
N PRO A 66 10.06 -7.27 -6.91
CA PRO A 66 10.23 -6.67 -5.59
C PRO A 66 9.63 -7.48 -4.44
N MET A 67 8.45 -8.08 -4.63
CA MET A 67 7.81 -8.94 -3.62
C MET A 67 8.64 -10.17 -3.22
N THR A 68 9.40 -10.77 -4.14
CA THR A 68 10.29 -11.90 -3.79
C THR A 68 11.41 -11.44 -2.87
N ILE A 69 11.98 -10.27 -3.14
CA ILE A 69 13.04 -9.68 -2.33
C ILE A 69 12.50 -9.28 -0.94
N LEU A 70 11.26 -8.78 -0.88
CA LEU A 70 10.57 -8.47 0.38
C LEU A 70 10.38 -9.72 1.25
N ILE A 71 9.93 -10.84 0.67
CA ILE A 71 9.77 -12.11 1.38
C ILE A 71 11.11 -12.59 1.94
N ALA A 72 12.19 -12.53 1.14
CA ALA A 72 13.52 -12.90 1.61
C ALA A 72 14.04 -11.97 2.72
N SER A 73 13.71 -10.68 2.65
CA SER A 73 14.07 -9.69 3.68
C SER A 73 13.38 -9.99 5.01
N PHE A 74 12.13 -10.46 4.99
CA PHE A 74 11.45 -10.94 6.20
C PHE A 74 12.10 -12.20 6.76
N ALA A 75 12.54 -13.15 5.92
CA ALA A 75 13.29 -14.30 6.40
C ALA A 75 14.62 -13.89 7.06
N ALA A 76 15.31 -12.90 6.51
CA ALA A 76 16.52 -12.32 7.10
C ALA A 76 16.26 -11.66 8.45
N LEU A 77 15.12 -10.95 8.61
CA LEU A 77 14.70 -10.39 9.90
C LEU A 77 14.32 -11.47 10.91
N ALA A 78 13.65 -12.54 10.48
CA ALA A 78 13.33 -13.67 11.35
C ALA A 78 14.63 -14.28 11.92
N ALA A 79 15.66 -14.45 11.09
CA ALA A 79 16.97 -14.90 11.55
C ALA A 79 17.64 -13.88 12.49
N HIS A 80 17.54 -12.58 12.19
CA HIS A 80 18.13 -11.51 13.01
C HIS A 80 17.50 -11.39 14.40
N TYR A 81 16.20 -11.64 14.53
CA TYR A 81 15.47 -11.57 15.80
C TYR A 81 15.31 -12.92 16.49
N HIS A 82 15.81 -14.01 15.90
CA HIS A 82 15.77 -15.34 16.49
C HIS A 82 16.43 -15.38 17.88
N GLY A 83 15.72 -15.89 18.88
CA GLY A 83 16.21 -16.00 20.26
C GLY A 83 16.28 -14.68 21.03
N LYS A 84 15.97 -13.53 20.41
CA LYS A 84 15.89 -12.25 21.11
C LYS A 84 14.58 -12.16 21.90
N SER A 85 14.67 -11.80 23.18
CA SER A 85 13.50 -11.63 24.04
C SER A 85 12.88 -10.24 23.87
N VAL A 86 12.19 -10.03 22.75
CA VAL A 86 11.43 -8.79 22.47
C VAL A 86 9.95 -9.05 22.73
N LYS A 87 9.24 -8.08 23.35
CA LYS A 87 7.79 -8.23 23.60
C LYS A 87 7.03 -8.27 22.26
N PRO A 88 5.98 -9.10 22.11
CA PRO A 88 5.29 -9.25 20.81
C PRO A 88 4.78 -7.94 20.18
N LEU A 89 4.20 -7.04 20.97
CA LEU A 89 3.72 -5.74 20.47
C LEU A 89 4.86 -4.79 20.08
N GLU A 90 6.00 -4.90 20.75
CA GLU A 90 7.19 -4.12 20.43
C GLU A 90 7.82 -4.64 19.13
N LEU A 91 7.91 -5.97 18.96
CA LEU A 91 8.37 -6.59 17.72
C LEU A 91 7.45 -6.24 16.52
N ALA A 92 6.14 -6.15 16.75
CA ALA A 92 5.20 -5.68 15.73
C ALA A 92 5.43 -4.21 15.35
N ALA A 93 5.72 -3.34 16.31
CA ALA A 93 6.07 -1.95 16.04
C ALA A 93 7.42 -1.83 15.29
N ILE A 94 8.42 -2.65 15.66
CA ILE A 94 9.68 -2.77 14.92
C ILE A 94 9.41 -3.20 13.47
N ALA A 95 8.53 -4.17 13.23
CA ALA A 95 8.17 -4.56 11.87
C ALA A 95 7.59 -3.38 11.06
N VAL A 96 6.69 -2.59 11.65
CA VAL A 96 6.17 -1.36 11.03
C VAL A 96 7.28 -0.35 10.72
N ALA A 97 8.27 -0.21 11.60
CA ALA A 97 9.41 0.69 11.39
C ALA A 97 10.33 0.23 10.26
N LYS A 98 10.66 -1.06 10.18
CA LYS A 98 11.63 -1.62 9.21
C LYS A 98 11.05 -1.74 7.79
N ILE A 99 9.75 -2.01 7.64
CA ILE A 99 9.13 -2.27 6.32
C ILE A 99 9.39 -1.14 5.31
N PRO A 100 9.18 0.15 5.61
CA PRO A 100 9.45 1.21 4.65
C PRO A 100 10.93 1.27 4.25
N GLY A 101 11.86 1.01 5.19
CA GLY A 101 13.29 0.90 4.90
C GLY A 101 13.61 -0.23 3.93
N ILE A 102 13.01 -1.41 4.14
CA ILE A 102 13.15 -2.57 3.24
C ILE A 102 12.63 -2.20 1.84
N VAL A 103 11.41 -1.69 1.75
CA VAL A 103 10.75 -1.38 0.47
C VAL A 103 11.51 -0.31 -0.30
N ALA A 104 11.98 0.75 0.37
CA ALA A 104 12.78 1.78 -0.28
C ALA A 104 14.13 1.24 -0.76
N THR A 105 14.80 0.40 0.04
CA THR A 105 16.07 -0.23 -0.34
C THR A 105 15.87 -1.19 -1.52
N ILE A 106 14.78 -1.95 -1.56
CA ILE A 106 14.39 -2.79 -2.70
C ILE A 106 14.19 -1.93 -3.94
N HIS A 107 13.44 -0.83 -3.83
CA HIS A 107 13.20 0.08 -4.96
C HIS A 107 14.52 0.65 -5.51
N LYS A 108 15.42 1.13 -4.64
CA LYS A 108 16.75 1.60 -5.06
C LYS A 108 17.57 0.49 -5.72
N HIS A 109 17.49 -0.73 -5.18
CA HIS A 109 18.17 -1.88 -5.76
C HIS A 109 17.70 -2.17 -7.18
N VAL A 110 16.39 -2.35 -7.41
CA VAL A 110 15.86 -2.68 -8.74
C VAL A 110 15.98 -1.52 -9.73
N SER A 111 16.01 -0.28 -9.25
CA SER A 111 16.17 0.93 -10.07
C SER A 111 17.63 1.31 -10.34
N HIS A 112 18.62 0.49 -9.95
CA HIS A 112 20.06 0.80 -10.09
C HIS A 112 20.49 2.12 -9.44
N GLN A 113 19.88 2.46 -8.30
CA GLN A 113 20.18 3.68 -7.55
C GLN A 113 20.89 3.36 -6.23
N GLU A 114 21.61 4.35 -5.71
CA GLU A 114 22.24 4.28 -4.40
C GLU A 114 21.20 4.28 -3.27
N PHE A 115 21.54 3.60 -2.17
CA PHE A 115 20.67 3.54 -1.00
C PHE A 115 20.69 4.88 -0.27
N VAL A 116 19.50 5.37 0.10
CA VAL A 116 19.33 6.64 0.81
C VAL A 116 18.92 6.33 2.23
N GLN A 117 19.61 6.94 3.20
CA GLN A 117 19.16 6.98 4.59
C GLN A 117 18.41 8.30 4.82
N ALA A 118 17.31 8.23 5.56
CA ALA A 118 16.53 9.39 5.94
C ALA A 118 16.98 9.96 7.29
N GLU A 119 16.55 11.17 7.60
CA GLU A 119 16.81 11.77 8.91
C GLU A 119 16.04 11.03 10.02
N THR A 120 16.67 10.83 11.18
CA THR A 120 16.18 9.97 12.28
C THR A 120 15.01 10.58 13.09
N ASN A 121 14.49 11.75 12.71
CA ASN A 121 13.45 12.47 13.45
C ASN A 121 12.16 12.69 12.65
N LEU A 122 12.00 12.01 11.53
CA LEU A 122 10.84 12.16 10.66
C LEU A 122 9.73 11.17 11.02
N GLU A 123 8.50 11.56 10.73
CA GLU A 123 7.34 10.67 10.79
C GLU A 123 7.50 9.48 9.81
N ASN A 124 6.87 8.34 10.12
CA ASN A 124 7.00 7.08 9.38
C ASN A 124 6.90 7.23 7.86
N THR A 125 5.88 7.92 7.38
CA THR A 125 5.66 8.15 5.95
C THR A 125 6.69 9.12 5.35
N LEU A 126 7.16 10.12 6.12
CA LEU A 126 8.12 11.11 5.63
C LEU A 126 9.50 10.51 5.37
N TYR A 127 10.02 9.71 6.31
CA TYR A 127 11.32 9.07 6.08
C TYR A 127 11.24 8.09 4.90
N PHE A 128 10.08 7.45 4.66
CA PHE A 128 9.88 6.62 3.47
C PHE A 128 9.96 7.42 2.17
N VAL A 129 9.31 8.59 2.12
CA VAL A 129 9.40 9.53 0.99
C VAL A 129 10.85 9.92 0.73
N GLU A 130 11.61 10.27 1.77
CA GLU A 130 13.02 10.63 1.63
C GLU A 130 13.89 9.46 1.15
N MET A 131 13.70 8.25 1.68
CA MET A 131 14.45 7.08 1.21
C MET A 131 14.14 6.72 -0.25
N LEU A 132 12.91 6.95 -0.71
CA LEU A 132 12.51 6.70 -2.10
C LEU A 132 13.03 7.78 -3.05
N PHE A 133 12.84 9.06 -2.73
CA PHE A 133 13.02 10.15 -3.69
C PHE A 133 14.22 11.06 -3.39
N GLY A 134 14.83 10.91 -2.21
CA GLY A 134 15.88 11.81 -1.73
C GLY A 134 15.33 13.22 -1.49
N ASN A 135 16.13 14.23 -1.86
CA ASN A 135 15.80 15.62 -1.64
C ASN A 135 14.80 16.15 -2.69
N LEU A 136 13.50 16.01 -2.38
CA LEU A 136 12.42 16.69 -3.09
C LEU A 136 12.23 18.14 -2.61
N ASP A 137 11.73 18.99 -3.51
CA ASP A 137 11.22 20.31 -3.12
C ASP A 137 10.01 20.18 -2.17
N THR A 138 9.79 21.21 -1.34
CA THR A 138 8.77 21.20 -0.28
C THR A 138 7.36 20.92 -0.81
N SER A 139 7.02 21.41 -2.00
CA SER A 139 5.67 21.24 -2.57
C SER A 139 5.42 19.79 -2.98
N LYS A 140 6.37 19.18 -3.71
CA LYS A 140 6.29 17.77 -4.11
C LYS A 140 6.36 16.84 -2.91
N ARG A 141 7.25 17.11 -1.96
CA ARG A 141 7.36 16.34 -0.72
C ARG A 141 6.02 16.32 0.03
N SER A 142 5.36 17.47 0.16
CA SER A 142 4.09 17.60 0.87
C SER A 142 2.96 16.81 0.19
N VAL A 143 2.80 16.94 -1.13
CA VAL A 143 1.73 16.23 -1.85
C VAL A 143 1.95 14.71 -1.87
N ILE A 144 3.20 14.27 -2.08
CA ILE A 144 3.55 12.84 -2.09
C ILE A 144 3.38 12.25 -0.69
N PHE A 145 3.79 12.95 0.36
CA PHE A 145 3.56 12.53 1.75
C PHE A 145 2.07 12.33 2.02
N LYS A 146 1.22 13.33 1.73
CA LYS A 146 -0.23 13.22 1.96
C LYS A 146 -0.83 12.03 1.20
N ALA A 147 -0.40 11.83 -0.05
CA ALA A 147 -0.89 10.74 -0.88
C ALA A 147 -0.51 9.36 -0.32
N LEU A 148 0.77 9.17 0.02
CA LEU A 148 1.24 7.92 0.62
C LEU A 148 0.64 7.67 1.99
N ASP A 149 0.50 8.71 2.82
CA ASP A 149 -0.07 8.57 4.16
C ASP A 149 -1.54 8.11 4.08
N ALA A 150 -2.32 8.71 3.18
CA ALA A 150 -3.69 8.27 2.91
C ALA A 150 -3.73 6.83 2.38
N ILE A 151 -2.85 6.46 1.46
CA ILE A 151 -2.76 5.08 0.94
C ILE A 151 -2.44 4.11 2.08
N PHE A 152 -1.47 4.41 2.94
CA PHE A 152 -1.08 3.56 4.06
C PHE A 152 -2.22 3.39 5.06
N ILE A 153 -2.92 4.47 5.42
CA ILE A 153 -4.11 4.40 6.30
C ILE A 153 -5.19 3.51 5.68
N MET A 154 -5.47 3.69 4.38
CA MET A 154 -6.53 2.94 3.69
C MET A 154 -6.25 1.45 3.51
N HIS A 155 -4.98 1.05 3.56
CA HIS A 155 -4.52 -0.33 3.41
C HIS A 155 -3.99 -0.93 4.73
N ALA A 156 -4.03 -0.20 5.84
CA ALA A 156 -3.45 -0.64 7.11
C ALA A 156 -4.05 -1.95 7.63
N ASP A 157 -5.36 -2.18 7.45
CA ASP A 157 -6.00 -3.45 7.76
C ASP A 157 -7.26 -3.68 6.89
N HIS A 158 -7.59 -4.94 6.64
CA HIS A 158 -8.84 -5.31 5.98
C HIS A 158 -9.41 -6.63 6.52
N GLU A 159 -9.48 -6.73 7.85
CA GLU A 159 -10.08 -7.84 8.58
C GLU A 159 -9.49 -9.22 8.17
N GLN A 160 -10.30 -10.26 7.97
CA GLN A 160 -9.88 -11.64 7.71
C GLN A 160 -9.76 -11.94 6.21
N ASN A 161 -9.02 -11.11 5.49
CA ASN A 161 -8.63 -11.41 4.10
C ASN A 161 -7.58 -12.55 4.05
N ALA A 162 -7.26 -13.02 2.84
CA ALA A 162 -6.41 -14.20 2.63
C ALA A 162 -5.02 -14.08 3.29
N SER A 163 -4.36 -12.93 3.18
CA SER A 163 -3.04 -12.71 3.78
C SER A 163 -3.13 -12.63 5.31
N THR A 164 -4.13 -11.93 5.86
CA THR A 164 -4.33 -11.88 7.31
C THR A 164 -4.60 -13.28 7.88
N ALA A 165 -5.49 -14.05 7.24
CA ALA A 165 -5.78 -15.42 7.65
C ALA A 165 -4.52 -16.30 7.60
N THR A 166 -3.71 -16.16 6.55
CA THR A 166 -2.44 -16.90 6.40
C THR A 166 -1.45 -16.57 7.52
N VAL A 167 -1.28 -15.28 7.86
CA VAL A 167 -0.43 -14.84 8.99
C VAL A 167 -0.93 -15.47 10.31
N ARG A 168 -2.24 -15.44 10.56
CA ARG A 168 -2.84 -16.03 11.78
C ARG A 168 -2.64 -17.55 11.84
N MET A 169 -2.80 -18.23 10.70
CA MET A 169 -2.58 -19.67 10.59
C MET A 169 -1.12 -20.04 10.88
N ALA A 170 -0.15 -19.36 10.25
CA ALA A 170 1.27 -19.56 10.51
C ALA A 170 1.63 -19.28 11.98
N GLY A 171 1.11 -18.18 12.54
CA GLY A 171 1.35 -17.81 13.94
C GLY A 171 0.76 -18.80 14.94
N SER A 172 -0.31 -19.52 14.58
CA SER A 172 -0.97 -20.48 15.49
C SER A 172 -0.08 -21.67 15.89
N SER A 173 0.96 -21.98 15.11
CA SER A 173 1.96 -22.99 15.45
C SER A 173 3.13 -22.46 16.28
N GLY A 174 3.10 -21.19 16.70
CA GLY A 174 4.19 -20.54 17.43
C GLY A 174 5.36 -20.07 16.55
N ALA A 175 5.13 -19.87 15.24
CA ALA A 175 6.15 -19.34 14.35
C ALA A 175 6.52 -17.88 14.71
N ASP A 176 7.79 -17.51 14.46
CA ASP A 176 8.28 -16.14 14.65
C ASP A 176 7.46 -15.12 13.83
N LEU A 177 7.38 -13.87 14.32
CA LEU A 177 6.60 -12.81 13.66
C LEU A 177 7.02 -12.61 12.20
N PHE A 178 8.32 -12.46 11.93
CA PHE A 178 8.80 -12.19 10.58
C PHE A 178 8.63 -13.41 9.67
N ALA A 179 8.70 -14.63 10.22
CA ALA A 179 8.33 -15.83 9.48
C ALA A 179 6.84 -15.84 9.11
N CYS A 180 5.95 -15.39 10.00
CA CYS A 180 4.53 -15.21 9.68
C CYS A 180 4.33 -14.13 8.60
N LEU A 181 5.11 -13.04 8.63
CA LEU A 181 5.07 -12.01 7.60
C LEU A 181 5.53 -12.53 6.22
N CYS A 182 6.49 -13.47 6.15
CA CYS A 182 6.80 -14.16 4.89
C CYS A 182 5.56 -14.84 4.28
N ALA A 183 4.79 -15.55 5.12
CA ALA A 183 3.57 -16.23 4.68
C ALA A 183 2.49 -15.23 4.23
N GLY A 184 2.31 -14.14 5.01
CA GLY A 184 1.41 -13.05 4.67
C GLY A 184 1.76 -12.38 3.34
N ALA A 185 3.02 -12.01 3.13
CA ALA A 185 3.50 -11.39 1.90
C ALA A 185 3.37 -12.32 0.69
N SER A 186 3.63 -13.61 0.87
CA SER A 186 3.43 -14.62 -0.18
C SER A 186 1.95 -14.72 -0.59
N SER A 187 1.05 -14.72 0.39
CA SER A 187 -0.39 -14.70 0.12
C SER A 187 -0.86 -13.39 -0.51
N LEU A 188 -0.27 -12.24 -0.11
CA LEU A 188 -0.60 -10.93 -0.65
C LEU A 188 -0.14 -10.78 -2.11
N TRP A 189 1.01 -11.34 -2.47
CA TRP A 189 1.54 -11.24 -3.83
C TRP A 189 0.68 -11.95 -4.89
N GLY A 190 -0.22 -12.85 -4.49
CA GLY A 190 -1.15 -13.50 -5.41
C GLY A 190 -1.99 -12.49 -6.21
N ALA A 191 -2.09 -12.68 -7.53
CA ALA A 191 -2.77 -11.75 -8.44
C ALA A 191 -4.24 -11.45 -8.09
N ALA A 192 -4.92 -12.39 -7.43
CA ALA A 192 -6.31 -12.24 -6.98
C ALA A 192 -6.46 -11.53 -5.62
N HIS A 193 -5.34 -11.15 -4.99
CA HIS A 193 -5.30 -10.43 -3.72
C HIS A 193 -4.59 -9.08 -3.91
N GLY A 194 -3.33 -8.95 -3.49
CA GLY A 194 -2.58 -7.69 -3.54
C GLY A 194 -2.09 -7.27 -4.93
N GLY A 195 -2.18 -8.14 -5.95
CA GLY A 195 -1.85 -7.80 -7.33
C GLY A 195 -2.94 -7.02 -8.09
N ALA A 196 -4.04 -6.66 -7.42
CA ALA A 196 -5.18 -6.01 -8.06
C ALA A 196 -4.84 -4.59 -8.57
N ASN A 197 -4.04 -3.82 -7.84
CA ASN A 197 -3.59 -2.49 -8.23
C ASN A 197 -2.71 -2.51 -9.50
N GLU A 198 -1.77 -3.46 -9.59
CA GLU A 198 -0.95 -3.68 -10.77
C GLU A 198 -1.82 -4.10 -11.96
N ALA A 199 -2.83 -4.96 -11.72
CA ALA A 199 -3.77 -5.37 -12.75
C ALA A 199 -4.67 -4.22 -13.24
N VAL A 200 -5.00 -3.24 -12.38
CA VAL A 200 -5.68 -2.00 -12.80
C VAL A 200 -4.79 -1.23 -13.77
N ILE A 201 -3.52 -1.02 -13.43
CA ILE A 201 -2.59 -0.29 -14.32
C ILE A 201 -2.46 -0.99 -15.67
N LYS A 202 -2.22 -2.31 -15.68
CA LYS A 202 -2.15 -3.09 -16.93
C LYS A 202 -3.43 -2.98 -17.76
N MET A 203 -4.59 -3.07 -17.10
CA MET A 203 -5.88 -2.90 -17.77
C MET A 203 -6.02 -1.50 -18.40
N LEU A 204 -5.65 -0.45 -17.68
CA LEU A 204 -5.72 0.92 -18.21
C LEU A 204 -4.73 1.13 -19.37
N GLU A 205 -3.53 0.54 -19.29
CA GLU A 205 -2.54 0.54 -20.37
C GLU A 205 -3.02 -0.22 -21.61
N GLU A 206 -3.71 -1.35 -21.45
CA GLU A 206 -4.33 -2.10 -22.54
C GLU A 206 -5.47 -1.33 -23.23
N ILE A 207 -6.25 -0.55 -22.47
CA ILE A 207 -7.28 0.33 -23.03
C ILE A 207 -6.61 1.49 -23.79
N ALA A 208 -5.49 2.00 -23.27
CA ALA A 208 -4.61 3.03 -23.82
C ALA A 208 -5.22 4.43 -23.98
N VAL A 209 -6.45 4.56 -24.48
CA VAL A 209 -7.13 5.84 -24.73
C VAL A 209 -8.62 5.81 -24.37
N PRO A 210 -9.22 6.94 -23.96
CA PRO A 210 -10.63 7.00 -23.53
C PRO A 210 -11.62 6.46 -24.58
N GLU A 211 -11.32 6.62 -25.87
CA GLU A 211 -12.18 6.16 -26.95
C GLU A 211 -12.38 4.63 -26.96
N ASN A 212 -11.41 3.87 -26.46
CA ASN A 212 -11.44 2.41 -26.41
C ASN A 212 -12.26 1.87 -25.23
N VAL A 213 -12.66 2.71 -24.27
CA VAL A 213 -13.40 2.30 -23.07
C VAL A 213 -14.70 1.59 -23.41
N VAL A 214 -15.42 2.05 -24.46
CA VAL A 214 -16.69 1.46 -24.88
C VAL A 214 -16.49 0.02 -25.36
N GLU A 215 -15.45 -0.22 -26.15
CA GLU A 215 -15.10 -1.56 -26.63
C GLU A 215 -14.71 -2.47 -25.46
N PHE A 216 -13.89 -1.97 -24.53
CA PHE A 216 -13.46 -2.72 -23.35
C PHE A 216 -14.64 -3.13 -22.46
N ILE A 217 -15.57 -2.21 -22.18
CA ILE A 217 -16.80 -2.52 -21.45
C ILE A 217 -17.62 -3.59 -22.18
N GLY A 218 -17.69 -3.54 -23.51
CA GLY A 218 -18.31 -4.59 -24.33
C GLY A 218 -17.69 -5.97 -24.07
N LYS A 219 -16.34 -6.06 -24.06
CA LYS A 219 -15.59 -7.30 -23.78
C LYS A 219 -15.85 -7.84 -22.37
N VAL A 220 -15.92 -6.97 -21.35
CA VAL A 220 -16.24 -7.37 -19.97
C VAL A 220 -17.64 -7.96 -19.88
N LYS A 221 -18.62 -7.40 -20.60
CA LYS A 221 -20.02 -7.84 -20.57
C LYS A 221 -20.25 -9.14 -21.34
N ASP A 222 -19.53 -9.39 -22.43
CA ASP A 222 -19.70 -10.60 -23.25
C ASP A 222 -19.31 -11.87 -22.48
N ASN A 223 -18.49 -11.77 -21.43
CA ASN A 223 -18.09 -12.85 -20.49
C ASN A 223 -17.45 -14.11 -21.14
N LYS A 224 -17.37 -14.18 -22.48
CA LYS A 224 -16.74 -15.28 -23.24
C LYS A 224 -15.23 -15.31 -23.09
N ASN A 225 -14.60 -14.14 -22.98
CA ASN A 225 -13.14 -14.00 -22.92
C ASN A 225 -12.59 -13.94 -21.48
N LYS A 226 -13.42 -14.15 -20.45
CA LYS A 226 -13.05 -14.03 -19.02
C LYS A 226 -12.38 -12.68 -18.65
N VAL A 227 -12.60 -11.64 -19.44
CA VAL A 227 -12.09 -10.29 -19.16
C VAL A 227 -12.81 -9.74 -17.93
N ARG A 228 -12.04 -9.26 -16.96
CA ARG A 228 -12.57 -8.68 -15.72
C ARG A 228 -12.28 -7.19 -15.69
N LEU A 229 -13.21 -6.43 -15.14
CA LEU A 229 -13.01 -5.04 -14.81
C LEU A 229 -12.25 -4.96 -13.47
N MET A 230 -10.94 -4.72 -13.54
CA MET A 230 -10.07 -4.63 -12.36
C MET A 230 -10.33 -3.32 -11.59
N GLY A 231 -10.19 -3.35 -10.26
CA GLY A 231 -10.47 -2.18 -9.41
C GLY A 231 -11.96 -1.89 -9.19
N PHE A 232 -12.86 -2.79 -9.60
CA PHE A 232 -14.30 -2.65 -9.40
C PHE A 232 -14.89 -3.78 -8.56
N GLY A 233 -15.89 -3.40 -7.77
CA GLY A 233 -16.55 -4.29 -6.82
C GLY A 233 -15.77 -4.40 -5.50
N HIS A 234 -16.49 -4.70 -4.44
CA HIS A 234 -15.91 -4.87 -3.12
C HIS A 234 -16.73 -5.86 -2.30
N ARG A 235 -16.07 -6.76 -1.56
CA ARG A 235 -16.76 -7.77 -0.74
C ARG A 235 -17.61 -7.16 0.37
N VAL A 236 -17.20 -5.99 0.89
CA VAL A 236 -17.87 -5.27 1.99
C VAL A 236 -18.73 -4.10 1.50
N TYR A 237 -18.30 -3.37 0.46
CA TYR A 237 -18.95 -2.15 0.01
C TYR A 237 -19.83 -2.48 -1.20
N LYS A 238 -21.15 -2.38 -1.03
CA LYS A 238 -22.13 -2.78 -2.05
C LYS A 238 -22.76 -1.59 -2.81
N SER A 239 -22.33 -0.37 -2.54
CA SER A 239 -22.91 0.86 -3.11
C SER A 239 -21.84 1.84 -3.59
N TYR A 240 -20.87 2.16 -2.75
CA TYR A 240 -19.74 3.03 -3.11
C TYR A 240 -18.63 2.86 -2.07
N ASP A 241 -17.37 2.84 -2.51
CA ASP A 241 -16.22 2.81 -1.62
C ASP A 241 -15.78 4.25 -1.32
N PRO A 242 -16.00 4.79 -0.10
CA PRO A 242 -15.63 6.16 0.21
C PRO A 242 -14.12 6.44 0.06
N ARG A 243 -13.29 5.40 0.14
CA ARG A 243 -11.84 5.48 -0.05
C ARG A 243 -11.47 5.82 -1.49
N ALA A 244 -12.20 5.29 -2.46
CA ALA A 244 -11.95 5.55 -3.89
C ALA A 244 -12.15 7.04 -4.22
N LYS A 245 -13.17 7.68 -3.64
CA LYS A 245 -13.40 9.13 -3.80
C LYS A 245 -12.22 9.96 -3.32
N ILE A 246 -11.75 9.66 -2.10
CA ILE A 246 -10.65 10.40 -1.48
C ILE A 246 -9.39 10.22 -2.33
N LEU A 247 -9.07 9.00 -2.75
CA LEU A 247 -7.91 8.73 -3.59
C LEU A 247 -8.00 9.39 -4.97
N ARG A 248 -9.20 9.52 -5.55
CA ARG A 248 -9.38 10.24 -6.81
C ARG A 248 -8.99 11.71 -6.68
N GLU A 249 -9.45 12.38 -5.62
CA GLU A 249 -9.10 13.79 -5.40
C GLU A 249 -7.60 13.96 -5.10
N ILE A 250 -7.01 13.06 -4.31
CA ILE A 250 -5.55 13.02 -4.08
C ILE A 250 -4.80 12.81 -5.40
N CYS A 251 -5.26 11.91 -6.27
CA CYS A 251 -4.66 11.64 -7.57
C CYS A 251 -4.58 12.89 -8.44
N ARG A 252 -5.66 13.68 -8.47
CA ARG A 252 -5.69 14.96 -9.19
C ARG A 252 -4.71 15.97 -8.59
N GLU A 253 -4.64 16.08 -7.26
CA GLU A 253 -3.70 16.99 -6.57
C GLU A 253 -2.23 16.61 -6.86
N VAL A 254 -1.90 15.32 -6.82
CA VAL A 254 -0.56 14.80 -7.12
C VAL A 254 -0.17 15.11 -8.56
N LEU A 255 -0.98 14.69 -9.53
CA LEU A 255 -0.68 14.90 -10.96
C LEU A 255 -0.53 16.38 -11.32
N HIS A 256 -1.43 17.22 -10.80
CA HIS A 256 -1.34 18.66 -10.99
C HIS A 256 -0.05 19.24 -10.41
N THR A 257 0.31 18.88 -9.16
CA THR A 257 1.53 19.37 -8.50
C THR A 257 2.80 18.89 -9.19
N LEU A 258 2.79 17.67 -9.73
CA LEU A 258 3.90 17.12 -10.51
C LEU A 258 3.97 17.69 -11.93
N GLY A 259 2.96 18.44 -12.37
CA GLY A 259 2.87 18.99 -13.72
C GLY A 259 2.71 17.90 -14.79
N GLN A 260 2.14 16.75 -14.42
CA GLN A 260 1.96 15.61 -15.31
C GLN A 260 0.55 15.60 -15.91
N ASN A 261 0.47 15.51 -17.23
CA ASN A 261 -0.75 15.14 -17.93
C ASN A 261 -0.72 13.63 -18.16
N ASP A 262 -1.60 12.92 -17.46
CA ASP A 262 -1.60 11.47 -17.43
C ASP A 262 -2.80 10.89 -18.19
N ARG A 263 -2.51 10.33 -19.37
CA ARG A 263 -3.52 9.71 -20.24
C ARG A 263 -4.27 8.56 -19.56
N LEU A 264 -3.65 7.83 -18.63
CA LEU A 264 -4.38 6.76 -17.95
C LEU A 264 -5.37 7.29 -16.92
N LEU A 265 -5.16 8.49 -16.37
CA LEU A 265 -6.18 9.14 -15.56
C LEU A 265 -7.42 9.43 -16.43
N ASP A 266 -7.23 9.97 -17.64
CA ASP A 266 -8.34 10.24 -18.55
C ASP A 266 -9.11 8.95 -18.90
N VAL A 267 -8.38 7.86 -19.16
CA VAL A 267 -8.96 6.53 -19.40
C VAL A 267 -9.73 6.04 -18.17
N ALA A 268 -9.16 6.19 -16.97
CA ALA A 268 -9.77 5.74 -15.73
C ALA A 268 -11.04 6.53 -15.39
N GLU A 269 -11.05 7.84 -15.61
CA GLU A 269 -12.22 8.70 -15.38
C GLU A 269 -13.35 8.39 -16.37
N GLU A 270 -13.04 8.17 -17.65
CA GLU A 270 -14.05 7.75 -18.63
C GLU A 270 -14.58 6.34 -18.32
N LEU A 271 -13.70 5.42 -17.91
CA LEU A 271 -14.09 4.07 -17.49
C LEU A 271 -15.00 4.09 -16.24
N GLU A 272 -14.66 4.87 -15.21
CA GLU A 272 -15.52 5.11 -14.03
C GLU A 272 -16.88 5.67 -14.47
N SER A 273 -16.88 6.76 -15.24
CA SER A 273 -18.09 7.46 -15.67
C SER A 273 -19.05 6.54 -16.43
N ARG A 274 -18.53 5.68 -17.32
CA ARG A 274 -19.32 4.73 -18.10
C ARG A 274 -19.82 3.57 -17.26
N ALA A 275 -18.95 2.94 -16.47
CA ALA A 275 -19.32 1.82 -15.62
C ALA A 275 -20.42 2.20 -14.61
N LEU A 276 -20.35 3.40 -14.02
CA LEU A 276 -21.35 3.89 -13.07
C LEU A 276 -22.72 4.19 -13.70
N LYS A 277 -22.82 4.30 -15.03
CA LYS A 277 -24.07 4.57 -15.78
C LYS A 277 -24.61 3.34 -16.51
N ASP A 278 -23.84 2.25 -16.59
CA ASP A 278 -24.21 1.05 -17.33
C ASP A 278 -24.94 0.05 -16.42
N ALA A 279 -26.14 -0.36 -16.83
CA ALA A 279 -27.04 -1.24 -16.07
C ALA A 279 -26.37 -2.54 -15.64
N TYR A 280 -25.47 -3.10 -16.46
CA TYR A 280 -24.76 -4.35 -16.15
C TYR A 280 -23.97 -4.25 -14.84
N PHE A 281 -23.25 -3.15 -14.64
CA PHE A 281 -22.40 -2.91 -13.48
C PHE A 281 -23.21 -2.45 -12.27
N ILE A 282 -24.24 -1.63 -12.48
CA ILE A 282 -25.16 -1.18 -11.42
C ILE A 282 -25.88 -2.37 -10.79
N GLU A 283 -26.48 -3.25 -11.60
CA GLU A 283 -27.18 -4.45 -11.12
C GLU A 283 -26.25 -5.38 -10.33
N ARG A 284 -24.98 -5.47 -10.75
CA ARG A 284 -23.95 -6.29 -10.11
C ARG A 284 -23.22 -5.59 -8.97
N LYS A 285 -23.56 -4.32 -8.70
CA LYS A 285 -22.95 -3.49 -7.65
C LYS A 285 -21.42 -3.38 -7.80
N LEU A 286 -20.97 -3.24 -9.04
CA LEU A 286 -19.57 -3.09 -9.40
C LEU A 286 -19.22 -1.60 -9.41
N TYR A 287 -18.70 -1.13 -8.28
CA TYR A 287 -18.26 0.25 -8.08
C TYR A 287 -16.73 0.31 -7.95
N PRO A 288 -16.08 1.41 -8.33
CA PRO A 288 -14.65 1.58 -8.09
C PRO A 288 -14.30 1.33 -6.62
N ASN A 289 -13.24 0.60 -6.38
CA ASN A 289 -12.68 0.35 -5.06
C ASN A 289 -11.36 1.12 -4.88
N VAL A 290 -10.76 1.00 -3.69
CA VAL A 290 -9.51 1.67 -3.34
C VAL A 290 -8.36 1.42 -4.33
N ASP A 291 -8.31 0.24 -4.95
CA ASP A 291 -7.23 -0.16 -5.86
C ASP A 291 -7.27 0.59 -7.20
N PHE A 292 -8.44 1.08 -7.61
CA PHE A 292 -8.65 1.70 -8.91
C PHE A 292 -7.85 3.00 -9.08
N TYR A 293 -7.81 3.83 -8.04
CA TYR A 293 -7.07 5.10 -8.06
C TYR A 293 -5.69 4.98 -7.41
N SER A 294 -5.46 4.05 -6.48
CA SER A 294 -4.16 3.92 -5.81
C SER A 294 -3.03 3.61 -6.79
N GLY A 295 -3.27 2.75 -7.79
CA GLY A 295 -2.28 2.43 -8.81
C GLY A 295 -1.83 3.64 -9.62
N ILE A 296 -2.77 4.52 -9.99
CA ILE A 296 -2.48 5.73 -10.78
C ILE A 296 -1.63 6.69 -9.95
N VAL A 297 -2.01 6.91 -8.69
CA VAL A 297 -1.26 7.75 -7.74
C VAL A 297 0.18 7.25 -7.55
N LEU A 298 0.38 5.94 -7.40
CA LEU A 298 1.70 5.35 -7.15
C LEU A 298 2.63 5.38 -8.37
N ARG A 299 2.05 5.44 -9.57
CA ARG A 299 2.81 5.47 -10.82
C ARG A 299 3.22 6.90 -11.21
N ALA A 300 2.36 7.88 -10.94
CA ALA A 300 2.61 9.30 -11.17
C ALA A 300 3.83 9.81 -10.38
#